data_AF-A0A7G1N9C5-F1
#
_entry.id   AF-A0A7G1N9C5-F1
#
_cell.length_a   1.000
_cell.length_b   1.000
_cell.length_c   1.000
_cell.angle_alpha   90.00
_cell.angle_beta   90.00
_cell.angle_gamma   90.00
#
_symmetry.space_group_name_H-M   'P 1'
#
loop_
_entity.id
_entity.type
_entity.pdbx_description
1 polymer ?
#
loop_
_entity_poly.entity_id
_entity_poly.type
_entity_poly.pdbx_seq_one_letter_code
_entity_poly.pdbx_strand_id
1 'polypeptide(L)'
;MTDSRPAAATVRIVLVADPGVASEIAQGLAEELPQQLRRRVRADIDWQVTARTAPLVADEQLEVSSVTDVVRPFLPEGDWDVGVFLTDLPRRAGLEPVSIEVSPEDRIALVSLPALGSWRMRQRARHVVADVVGMLTRAHADLVPSPEEAGRLEAAGPGEDDRKRFIVPGLRGHLSLVTGMVRANRPWRLFTTLSRALAGVFATAAFGLINSSAWTISSGMDAGRLIGCSVASLTALTAWIIIDHDLWERPHDSLSRPFSRLYNTVTCVTITFGVLSLYVVLFLTLFGVSQLTLVPSAFGKVIGHKVTVHDYAGLAWFVSSMGMVGGAFGSGLEDDGTVRNAAYGERQRQRWQKLRQEKKVREAKEGES
;
A
#
# COMPACT_ATOMS: atom_id res chain seq x y z
N MET A 1 11.41 43.98 -41.36
CA MET A 1 10.93 43.88 -39.96
C MET A 1 11.06 42.42 -39.56
N THR A 2 12.20 42.06 -38.95
CA THR A 2 12.44 40.73 -38.37
C THR A 2 11.79 40.69 -36.99
N ASP A 3 10.70 39.95 -36.85
CA ASP A 3 10.04 39.66 -35.57
C ASP A 3 10.88 38.64 -34.80
N SER A 4 11.96 39.11 -34.19
CA SER A 4 12.79 38.30 -33.29
C SER A 4 12.13 38.26 -31.92
N ARG A 5 11.12 37.40 -31.74
CA ARG A 5 10.68 37.03 -30.38
C ARG A 5 11.90 36.49 -29.63
N PRO A 6 12.21 36.97 -28.41
CA PRO A 6 13.28 36.39 -27.62
C PRO A 6 13.02 34.89 -27.45
N ALA A 7 14.05 34.06 -27.62
CA ALA A 7 13.96 32.63 -27.38
C ALA A 7 13.44 32.42 -25.95
N ALA A 8 12.28 31.79 -25.81
CA ALA A 8 11.68 31.48 -24.52
C ALA A 8 12.71 30.73 -23.68
N ALA A 9 12.96 31.20 -22.45
CA ALA A 9 13.82 30.48 -21.53
C ALA A 9 13.24 29.08 -21.32
N THR A 10 14.03 28.04 -21.54
CA THR A 10 13.61 26.65 -21.35
C THR A 10 13.93 26.21 -19.93
N VAL A 11 12.96 25.62 -19.24
CA VAL A 11 13.14 25.00 -17.92
C VAL A 11 12.86 23.51 -18.04
N ARG A 12 13.87 22.69 -17.73
CA ARG A 12 13.83 21.24 -17.81
C ARG A 12 13.56 20.64 -16.43
N ILE A 13 12.45 19.92 -16.32
CA ILE A 13 12.00 19.26 -15.10
C ILE A 13 12.12 17.76 -15.29
N VAL A 14 12.76 17.09 -14.34
CA VAL A 14 12.78 15.64 -14.28
C VAL A 14 11.92 15.15 -13.12
N LEU A 15 10.91 14.35 -13.46
CA LEU A 15 10.12 13.59 -12.50
C LEU A 15 10.71 12.20 -12.42
N VAL A 16 11.26 11.84 -11.26
CA VAL A 16 11.63 10.47 -10.98
C VAL A 16 10.56 9.88 -10.07
N ALA A 17 10.14 8.67 -10.35
CA ALA A 17 9.16 8.03 -9.53
C ALA A 17 9.50 6.57 -9.32
N ASP A 18 9.13 6.11 -8.16
CA ASP A 18 9.26 4.71 -7.89
C ASP A 18 8.32 3.83 -8.77
N PRO A 19 8.64 2.53 -8.97
CA PRO A 19 7.81 1.61 -9.75
C PRO A 19 6.37 1.49 -9.24
N GLY A 20 5.43 1.36 -10.18
CA GLY A 20 4.01 1.11 -9.94
C GLY A 20 3.17 2.38 -10.07
N VAL A 21 2.31 2.64 -9.07
CA VAL A 21 1.34 3.77 -9.10
C VAL A 21 2.05 5.12 -9.15
N ALA A 22 3.20 5.25 -8.48
CA ALA A 22 3.99 6.49 -8.52
C ALA A 22 4.50 6.79 -9.93
N SER A 23 5.05 5.79 -10.64
CA SER A 23 5.47 5.95 -12.04
C SER A 23 4.31 6.23 -12.99
N GLU A 24 3.15 5.61 -12.81
CA GLU A 24 1.94 5.90 -13.60
C GLU A 24 1.51 7.37 -13.43
N ILE A 25 1.58 7.89 -12.19
CA ILE A 25 1.27 9.29 -11.89
C ILE A 25 2.33 10.21 -12.51
N ALA A 26 3.62 9.91 -12.34
CA ALA A 26 4.69 10.74 -12.88
C ALA A 26 4.63 10.87 -14.41
N GLN A 27 4.32 9.78 -15.11
CA GLN A 27 4.13 9.79 -16.56
C GLN A 27 2.96 10.69 -16.96
N GLY A 28 1.80 10.55 -16.30
CA GLY A 28 0.67 11.45 -16.54
C GLY A 28 0.97 12.91 -16.22
N LEU A 29 1.75 13.17 -15.16
CA LEU A 29 2.19 14.51 -14.80
C LEU A 29 3.13 15.11 -15.85
N ALA A 30 4.02 14.33 -16.45
CA ALA A 30 4.93 14.84 -17.49
C ALA A 30 4.17 15.39 -18.71
N GLU A 31 3.03 14.80 -19.06
CA GLU A 31 2.16 15.29 -20.14
C GLU A 31 1.35 16.53 -19.72
N GLU A 32 0.89 16.56 -18.47
CA GLU A 32 -0.10 17.52 -17.98
C GLU A 32 0.49 18.80 -17.35
N LEU A 33 1.72 18.73 -16.81
CA LEU A 33 2.38 19.83 -16.10
C LEU A 33 2.84 20.98 -16.99
N PRO A 34 3.40 20.79 -18.20
CA PRO A 34 3.84 21.91 -19.04
C PRO A 34 2.77 22.98 -19.24
N GLN A 35 1.53 22.55 -19.54
CA GLN A 35 0.42 23.47 -19.72
C GLN A 35 0.00 24.17 -18.42
N GLN A 36 0.08 23.47 -17.28
CA GLN A 36 -0.23 24.07 -15.99
C GLN A 36 0.82 25.08 -15.54
N LEU A 37 2.09 24.77 -15.71
CA LEU A 37 3.19 25.66 -15.37
C LEU A 37 3.15 26.93 -16.23
N ARG A 38 2.78 26.81 -17.52
CA ARG A 38 2.51 27.97 -18.38
C ARG A 38 1.38 28.86 -17.86
N ARG A 39 0.34 28.28 -17.25
CA ARG A 39 -0.82 29.02 -16.73
C ARG A 39 -0.60 29.61 -15.34
N ARG A 40 0.07 28.87 -14.46
CA ARG A 40 0.18 29.16 -13.02
C ARG A 40 1.50 29.80 -12.62
N VAL A 41 2.57 29.52 -13.36
CA VAL A 41 3.93 29.99 -13.04
C VAL A 41 4.32 31.06 -14.05
N ARG A 42 4.68 30.69 -15.29
CA ARG A 42 5.08 31.66 -16.32
C ARG A 42 4.78 31.18 -17.73
N ALA A 43 4.09 32.03 -18.51
CA ALA A 43 3.65 31.70 -19.86
C ALA A 43 4.74 31.83 -20.94
N ASP A 44 5.79 32.60 -20.67
CA ASP A 44 6.93 32.90 -21.55
C ASP A 44 8.10 31.91 -21.38
N ILE A 45 7.97 30.92 -20.49
CA ILE A 45 8.91 29.82 -20.31
C ILE A 45 8.47 28.59 -21.12
N ASP A 46 9.42 27.96 -21.80
CA ASP A 46 9.21 26.64 -22.37
C ASP A 46 9.47 25.56 -21.30
N TRP A 47 8.41 24.97 -20.78
CA TRP A 47 8.48 23.94 -19.75
C TRP A 47 8.59 22.56 -20.38
N GLN A 48 9.72 21.90 -20.17
CA GLN A 48 9.97 20.53 -20.64
C GLN A 48 9.97 19.59 -19.44
N VAL A 49 9.04 18.65 -19.40
CA VAL A 49 8.90 17.70 -18.29
C VAL A 49 9.15 16.29 -18.80
N THR A 50 10.05 15.57 -18.15
CA THR A 50 10.32 14.16 -18.45
C THR A 50 10.04 13.31 -17.22
N ALA A 51 9.53 12.09 -17.42
CA ALA A 51 9.30 11.13 -16.36
C ALA A 51 10.21 9.92 -16.50
N ARG A 52 10.77 9.46 -15.38
CA ARG A 52 11.59 8.25 -15.28
C ARG A 52 11.17 7.40 -14.10
N THR A 53 11.29 6.09 -14.27
CA THR A 53 11.05 5.14 -13.18
C THR A 53 12.37 4.71 -12.57
N ALA A 54 12.54 4.95 -11.27
CA ALA A 54 13.69 4.46 -10.51
C ALA A 54 13.25 4.09 -9.09
N PRO A 55 13.61 2.90 -8.58
CA PRO A 55 13.25 2.49 -7.23
C PRO A 55 14.11 3.26 -6.22
N LEU A 56 13.47 4.02 -5.33
CA LEU A 56 14.10 4.64 -4.19
C LEU A 56 14.56 3.54 -3.23
N VAL A 57 15.85 3.21 -3.29
CA VAL A 57 16.50 2.32 -2.32
C VAL A 57 16.96 3.17 -1.13
N ALA A 58 16.01 3.80 -0.45
CA ALA A 58 16.25 4.50 0.82
C ALA A 58 15.61 3.70 1.94
N ASP A 59 16.24 3.69 3.11
CA ASP A 59 15.65 3.02 4.27
C ASP A 59 14.44 3.82 4.76
N GLU A 60 13.32 3.13 5.00
CA GLU A 60 12.08 3.73 5.54
C GLU A 60 12.31 4.38 6.92
N GLN A 61 13.40 3.97 7.58
CA GLN A 61 13.74 4.28 8.97
C GLN A 61 14.91 5.25 9.11
N LEU A 62 15.68 5.51 8.04
CA LEU A 62 16.77 6.46 8.14
C LEU A 62 16.18 7.87 8.06
N GLU A 63 16.30 8.60 9.17
CA GLU A 63 16.52 10.04 9.18
C GLU A 63 17.77 10.35 8.32
N VAL A 64 17.68 10.12 7.00
CA VAL A 64 18.75 10.54 6.09
C VAL A 64 18.71 12.05 6.12
N SER A 65 19.79 12.61 6.62
CA SER A 65 19.99 14.02 6.92
C SER A 65 20.05 14.93 5.68
N SER A 66 19.59 14.49 4.50
CA SER A 66 19.16 15.38 3.41
C SER A 66 18.29 14.68 2.35
N VAL A 67 17.28 15.37 1.82
CA VAL A 67 16.54 14.95 0.60
C VAL A 67 17.48 14.76 -0.57
N THR A 68 18.50 15.60 -0.64
CA THR A 68 19.48 15.62 -1.73
C THR A 68 20.23 14.30 -1.80
N ASP A 69 20.72 13.77 -0.69
CA ASP A 69 21.44 12.49 -0.65
C ASP A 69 20.54 11.32 -1.07
N VAL A 70 19.25 11.43 -0.77
CA VAL A 70 18.24 10.41 -1.09
C VAL A 70 17.86 10.47 -2.57
N VAL A 71 17.64 11.65 -3.13
CA VAL A 71 17.07 11.82 -4.48
C VAL A 71 18.13 11.91 -5.57
N ARG A 72 19.24 12.60 -5.31
CA ARG A 72 20.28 12.91 -6.30
C ARG A 72 20.85 11.67 -7.00
N PRO A 73 21.09 10.52 -6.34
CA PRO A 73 21.57 9.30 -7.00
C PRO A 73 20.61 8.74 -8.07
N PHE A 74 19.33 9.12 -8.03
CA PHE A 74 18.31 8.63 -8.96
C PHE A 74 17.99 9.62 -10.07
N LEU A 75 18.49 10.85 -9.99
CA LEU A 75 18.36 11.85 -11.05
C LEU A 75 19.34 11.53 -12.20
N PRO A 76 18.94 11.74 -13.46
CA PRO A 76 19.82 11.49 -14.59
C PRO A 76 21.04 12.41 -14.58
N GLU A 77 22.17 11.89 -15.06
CA GLU A 77 23.29 12.73 -15.49
C GLU A 77 22.85 13.57 -16.69
N GLY A 78 23.10 14.88 -16.62
CA GLY A 78 22.74 15.84 -17.66
C GLY A 78 22.14 17.12 -17.09
N ASP A 79 21.79 18.04 -17.98
CA ASP A 79 21.24 19.34 -17.58
C ASP A 79 19.72 19.25 -17.35
N TRP A 80 19.34 19.30 -16.08
CA TRP A 80 17.98 19.55 -15.62
C TRP A 80 18.00 20.74 -14.65
N ASP A 81 16.90 21.46 -14.57
CA ASP A 81 16.77 22.67 -13.75
C ASP A 81 16.05 22.41 -12.42
N VAL A 82 15.12 21.43 -12.41
CA VAL A 82 14.37 21.01 -11.22
C VAL A 82 14.18 19.50 -11.21
N GLY A 83 14.51 18.86 -10.08
CA GLY A 83 14.28 17.43 -9.86
C GLY A 83 13.15 17.19 -8.87
N VAL A 84 12.15 16.39 -9.23
CA VAL A 84 11.07 16.00 -8.31
C VAL A 84 10.99 14.49 -8.23
N PHE A 85 11.16 13.94 -7.04
CA PHE A 85 10.98 12.53 -6.78
C PHE A 85 9.59 12.25 -6.20
N LEU A 86 8.83 11.36 -6.83
CA LEU A 86 7.52 10.90 -6.38
C LEU A 86 7.67 9.50 -5.79
N THR A 87 7.50 9.39 -4.48
CA THR A 87 7.61 8.13 -3.77
C THR A 87 6.27 7.62 -3.28
N ASP A 88 6.05 6.30 -3.35
CA ASP A 88 4.97 5.66 -2.59
C ASP A 88 5.38 5.30 -1.16
N LEU A 89 6.62 5.62 -0.75
CA LEU A 89 7.06 5.43 0.61
C LEU A 89 6.48 6.52 1.51
N PRO A 90 5.99 6.16 2.70
CA PRO A 90 5.66 7.14 3.72
C PRO A 90 6.92 7.91 4.12
N ARG A 91 6.81 9.24 4.26
CA ARG A 91 7.85 10.06 4.89
C ARG A 91 7.32 10.60 6.21
N ARG A 92 8.19 10.72 7.21
CA ARG A 92 7.84 11.22 8.54
C ARG A 92 8.99 12.01 9.14
N ALA A 93 8.66 13.01 9.95
CA ALA A 93 9.58 13.69 10.85
C ALA A 93 9.11 13.38 12.28
N GLY A 94 9.86 12.56 13.01
CA GLY A 94 9.38 11.96 14.26
C GLY A 94 8.07 11.18 14.07
N LEU A 95 6.99 11.60 14.75
CA LEU A 95 5.66 10.98 14.66
C LEU A 95 4.76 11.57 13.57
N GLU A 96 5.18 12.66 12.92
CA GLU A 96 4.31 13.40 12.02
C GLU A 96 4.56 13.03 10.54
N PRO A 97 3.51 12.72 9.75
CA PRO A 97 3.65 12.47 8.32
C PRO A 97 4.16 13.68 7.55
N VAL A 98 5.22 13.49 6.76
CA VAL A 98 5.77 14.49 5.84
C VAL A 98 5.26 14.17 4.44
N SER A 99 4.61 15.12 3.79
CA SER A 99 4.11 14.98 2.43
C SER A 99 5.14 15.41 1.38
N ILE A 100 5.91 16.45 1.69
CA ILE A 100 6.86 17.06 0.78
C ILE A 100 8.07 17.50 1.59
N GLU A 101 9.25 17.24 1.05
CA GLU A 101 10.50 17.78 1.54
C GLU A 101 11.23 18.44 0.37
N VAL A 102 11.64 19.69 0.55
CA VAL A 102 12.21 20.53 -0.52
C VAL A 102 13.60 21.01 -0.11
N SER A 103 14.57 20.88 -1.02
CA SER A 103 15.87 21.58 -0.98
C SER A 103 15.87 22.67 -2.06
N PRO A 104 15.60 23.94 -1.70
CA PRO A 104 15.63 25.06 -2.66
C PRO A 104 17.01 25.29 -3.29
N GLU A 105 18.07 25.05 -2.51
CA GLU A 105 19.46 25.22 -2.95
C GLU A 105 19.80 24.25 -4.09
N ASP A 106 19.46 22.96 -3.91
CA ASP A 106 19.69 21.91 -4.92
C ASP A 106 18.63 21.88 -6.01
N ARG A 107 17.52 22.63 -5.85
CA ARG A 107 16.32 22.58 -6.70
C ARG A 107 15.71 21.19 -6.81
N ILE A 108 15.68 20.48 -5.69
CA ILE A 108 15.14 19.12 -5.59
C ILE A 108 13.97 19.08 -4.61
N ALA A 109 12.96 18.27 -4.92
CA ALA A 109 11.90 17.92 -3.98
C ALA A 109 11.63 16.41 -3.95
N LEU A 110 11.21 15.93 -2.78
CA LEU A 110 10.68 14.59 -2.56
C LEU A 110 9.21 14.70 -2.13
N VAL A 111 8.32 14.05 -2.86
CA VAL A 111 6.87 14.05 -2.63
C VAL A 111 6.42 12.64 -2.26
N SER A 112 5.92 12.48 -1.04
CA SER A 112 5.32 11.24 -0.52
C SER A 112 3.84 11.18 -0.91
N LEU A 113 3.51 10.37 -1.91
CA LEU A 113 2.14 10.18 -2.38
C LEU A 113 1.17 9.67 -1.29
N PRO A 114 1.54 8.74 -0.38
CA PRO A 114 0.65 8.28 0.68
C PRO A 114 0.18 9.42 1.61
N ALA A 115 1.04 10.41 1.84
CA ALA A 115 0.72 11.55 2.69
C ALA A 115 -0.24 12.57 2.02
N LEU A 116 -0.39 12.54 0.69
CA LEU A 116 -1.38 13.34 -0.04
C LEU A 116 -2.80 12.76 0.02
N GLY A 117 -2.91 11.48 0.38
CA GLY A 117 -4.16 10.76 0.58
C GLY A 117 -4.77 10.14 -0.66
N SER A 118 -5.62 9.13 -0.42
CA SER A 118 -6.13 8.26 -1.48
C SER A 118 -7.25 8.88 -2.32
N TRP A 119 -7.93 9.91 -1.80
CA TRP A 119 -9.01 10.60 -2.53
C TRP A 119 -8.43 11.65 -3.48
N ARG A 120 -8.71 11.53 -4.78
CA ARG A 120 -8.22 12.44 -5.84
C ARG A 120 -6.69 12.61 -5.85
N MET A 121 -5.94 11.58 -5.44
CA MET A 121 -4.48 11.58 -5.31
C MET A 121 -3.77 12.14 -6.56
N ARG A 122 -4.19 11.75 -7.76
CA ARG A 122 -3.60 12.24 -9.02
C ARG A 122 -3.78 13.75 -9.23
N GLN A 123 -4.96 14.29 -8.90
CA GLN A 123 -5.22 15.73 -8.98
C GLN A 123 -4.43 16.50 -7.92
N ARG A 124 -4.35 15.98 -6.69
CA ARG A 124 -3.55 16.58 -5.62
C ARG A 124 -2.06 16.58 -5.94
N ALA A 125 -1.52 15.43 -6.37
CA ALA A 125 -0.12 15.32 -6.80
C ALA A 125 0.19 16.33 -7.93
N ARG A 126 -0.74 16.52 -8.87
CA ARG A 126 -0.61 17.51 -9.93
C ARG A 126 -0.50 18.94 -9.43
N HIS A 127 -1.39 19.37 -8.53
CA HIS A 127 -1.32 20.71 -7.94
C HIS A 127 -0.05 20.89 -7.10
N VAL A 128 0.23 19.94 -6.21
CA VAL A 128 1.38 19.97 -5.32
C VAL A 128 2.69 20.04 -6.10
N VAL A 129 2.87 19.21 -7.13
CA VAL A 129 4.09 19.22 -7.95
C VAL A 129 4.21 20.54 -8.71
N ALA A 130 3.12 21.09 -9.25
CA ALA A 130 3.16 22.39 -9.91
C ALA A 130 3.58 23.52 -8.96
N ASP A 131 3.06 23.53 -7.72
CA ASP A 131 3.38 24.53 -6.71
C ASP A 131 4.83 24.37 -6.21
N VAL A 132 5.29 23.13 -6.01
CA VAL A 132 6.69 22.83 -5.63
C VAL A 132 7.67 23.23 -6.73
N VAL A 133 7.36 22.94 -7.99
CA VAL A 133 8.17 23.41 -9.13
C VAL A 133 8.19 24.93 -9.16
N GLY A 134 7.04 25.58 -8.96
CA GLY A 134 6.93 27.03 -8.84
C GLY A 134 7.88 27.59 -7.78
N MET A 135 7.85 27.01 -6.58
CA MET A 135 8.73 27.36 -5.46
C MET A 135 10.23 27.22 -5.79
N LEU A 136 10.59 26.10 -6.44
CA LEU A 136 11.98 25.78 -6.80
C LEU A 136 12.50 26.64 -7.96
N THR A 137 11.60 27.17 -8.77
CA THR A 137 11.96 28.18 -9.78
C THR A 137 12.04 29.57 -9.13
N ARG A 138 13.21 30.20 -9.21
CA ARG A 138 13.46 31.55 -8.66
C ARG A 138 12.47 32.64 -9.13
N ALA A 139 11.71 32.38 -10.19
CA ALA A 139 10.68 33.27 -10.69
C ALA A 139 9.49 33.43 -9.72
N HIS A 140 9.19 32.42 -8.88
CA HIS A 140 7.98 32.41 -8.04
C HIS A 140 8.20 31.68 -6.70
N ALA A 141 9.17 32.15 -5.91
CA ALA A 141 9.47 31.59 -4.57
C ALA A 141 8.29 31.67 -3.57
N ASP A 142 7.27 32.49 -3.86
CA ASP A 142 6.07 32.67 -3.04
C ASP A 142 4.97 31.62 -3.32
N LEU A 143 5.13 30.77 -4.34
CA LEU A 143 4.22 29.67 -4.60
C LEU A 143 4.44 28.58 -3.55
N VAL A 144 3.55 28.51 -2.56
CA VAL A 144 3.57 27.50 -1.51
C VAL A 144 2.36 26.58 -1.70
N PRO A 145 2.53 25.25 -1.72
CA PRO A 145 1.43 24.29 -1.72
C PRO A 145 0.39 24.60 -0.63
N SER A 146 -0.89 24.45 -0.98
CA SER A 146 -1.98 24.70 -0.04
C SER A 146 -1.89 23.78 1.19
N PRO A 147 -2.13 24.27 2.42
CA PRO A 147 -2.15 23.45 3.62
C PRO A 147 -3.15 22.29 3.58
N GLU A 148 -4.22 22.40 2.79
CA GLU A 148 -5.20 21.33 2.62
C GLU A 148 -4.71 20.18 1.73
N GLU A 149 -3.81 20.48 0.79
CA GLU A 149 -3.29 19.53 -0.20
C GLU A 149 -1.96 18.93 0.22
N ALA A 150 -1.10 19.73 0.85
CA ALA A 150 0.26 19.35 1.25
C ALA A 150 0.46 19.31 2.77
N GLY A 151 -0.42 19.88 3.59
CA GLY A 151 -0.16 20.05 5.02
C GLY A 151 0.58 21.35 5.36
N ARG A 152 0.84 21.55 6.65
CA ARG A 152 1.45 22.77 7.20
C ARG A 152 2.95 22.80 6.88
N LEU A 153 3.42 23.95 6.39
CA LEU A 153 4.84 24.22 6.23
C LEU A 153 5.51 24.35 7.60
N GLU A 154 6.53 23.55 7.85
CA GLU A 154 7.48 23.69 8.95
C GLU A 154 8.84 24.09 8.35
N ALA A 155 9.38 25.22 8.81
CA ALA A 155 10.72 25.65 8.48
C ALA A 155 11.71 24.79 9.27
N ALA A 156 12.82 24.37 8.63
CA ALA A 156 13.80 23.51 9.27
C ALA A 156 14.38 24.15 10.55
N GLY A 157 14.76 23.29 11.52
CA GLY A 157 15.31 23.73 12.80
C GLY A 157 16.66 24.45 12.66
N PRO A 158 17.13 25.15 13.70
CA PRO A 158 18.38 25.90 13.65
C PRO A 158 19.57 24.98 13.31
N GLY A 159 20.21 25.21 12.16
CA GLY A 159 21.34 24.43 11.65
C GLY A 159 21.06 23.60 10.39
N GLU A 160 19.80 23.45 9.97
CA GLU A 160 19.42 22.93 8.64
C GLU A 160 19.14 24.12 7.71
N ASP A 161 20.14 24.53 6.93
CA ASP A 161 20.04 25.70 6.07
C ASP A 161 18.96 25.50 4.96
N ASP A 162 18.06 26.48 4.82
CA ASP A 162 16.98 26.68 3.82
C ASP A 162 16.01 25.52 3.46
N ARG A 163 15.98 24.41 4.22
CA ARG A 163 15.05 23.30 3.94
C ARG A 163 13.60 23.61 4.32
N LYS A 164 12.67 23.14 3.49
CA LYS A 164 11.22 23.31 3.71
C LYS A 164 10.53 21.95 3.76
N ARG A 165 9.86 21.66 4.88
CA ARG A 165 9.08 20.42 5.11
C ARG A 165 7.59 20.74 5.18
N PHE A 166 6.78 19.92 4.53
CA PHE A 166 5.33 20.00 4.65
C PHE A 166 4.83 18.82 5.46
N ILE A 167 4.26 19.13 6.63
CA ILE A 167 3.75 18.15 7.58
C ILE A 167 2.24 18.09 7.51
N VAL A 168 1.66 16.90 7.47
CA VAL A 168 0.21 16.70 7.49
C VAL A 168 -0.24 16.35 8.92
N PRO A 169 -0.67 17.34 9.73
CA PRO A 169 -0.97 17.10 11.13
C PRO A 169 -2.24 16.25 11.36
N GLY A 170 -2.26 15.53 12.47
CA GLY A 170 -3.46 14.91 13.05
C GLY A 170 -3.91 13.58 12.44
N LEU A 171 -5.13 13.17 12.80
CA LEU A 171 -5.75 11.90 12.37
C LEU A 171 -5.86 11.77 10.84
N ARG A 172 -6.01 12.88 10.11
CA ARG A 172 -6.10 12.87 8.65
C ARG A 172 -4.80 12.44 7.99
N GLY A 173 -3.65 12.93 8.46
CA GLY A 173 -2.34 12.50 7.94
C GLY A 173 -2.08 11.02 8.20
N HIS A 174 -2.43 10.54 9.40
CA HIS A 174 -2.31 9.14 9.76
C HIS A 174 -3.24 8.24 8.95
N LEU A 175 -4.53 8.59 8.82
CA LEU A 175 -5.49 7.81 8.03
C LEU A 175 -5.14 7.82 6.54
N SER A 176 -4.69 8.97 6.02
CA SER A 176 -4.21 9.14 4.65
C SER A 176 -3.01 8.25 4.36
N LEU A 177 -2.03 8.25 5.25
CA LEU A 177 -0.82 7.46 5.12
C LEU A 177 -1.13 5.96 5.21
N VAL A 178 -1.98 5.55 6.16
CA VAL A 178 -2.44 4.16 6.30
C VAL A 178 -3.22 3.71 5.07
N THR A 179 -4.21 4.48 4.61
CA THR A 179 -4.98 4.14 3.40
C THR A 179 -4.12 4.14 2.14
N GLY A 180 -3.14 5.04 2.05
CA GLY A 180 -2.12 5.07 1.00
C GLY A 180 -1.27 3.80 0.98
N MET A 181 -0.74 3.38 2.12
CA MET A 181 0.01 2.13 2.28
C MET A 181 -0.82 0.89 1.92
N VAL A 182 -2.06 0.81 2.43
CA VAL A 182 -2.96 -0.31 2.16
C VAL A 182 -3.23 -0.45 0.66
N ARG A 183 -3.47 0.66 -0.04
CA ARG A 183 -3.73 0.65 -1.47
C ARG A 183 -2.48 0.35 -2.30
N ALA A 184 -1.32 0.85 -1.88
CA ALA A 184 -0.03 0.53 -2.50
C ALA A 184 0.24 -0.99 -2.44
N ASN A 185 -0.20 -1.65 -1.35
CA ASN A 185 -0.07 -3.09 -1.18
C ASN A 185 -1.11 -3.93 -1.95
N ARG A 186 -1.93 -3.32 -2.82
CA ARG A 186 -2.96 -3.96 -3.69
C ARG A 186 -3.56 -5.24 -3.08
N PRO A 187 -4.37 -5.14 -2.01
CA PRO A 187 -4.79 -6.29 -1.20
C PRO A 187 -5.58 -7.35 -2.01
N TRP A 188 -6.21 -6.96 -3.11
CA TRP A 188 -6.88 -7.88 -4.02
C TRP A 188 -5.93 -8.85 -4.75
N ARG A 189 -4.64 -8.50 -4.91
CA ARG A 189 -3.65 -9.42 -5.49
C ARG A 189 -3.36 -10.60 -4.57
N LEU A 190 -3.50 -10.45 -3.25
CA LEU A 190 -3.36 -11.54 -2.29
C LEU A 190 -4.31 -12.70 -2.63
N PHE A 191 -5.55 -12.40 -3.04
CA PHE A 191 -6.53 -13.43 -3.42
C PHE A 191 -6.18 -14.13 -4.74
N THR A 192 -5.44 -13.48 -5.64
CA THR A 192 -4.99 -14.12 -6.90
C THR A 192 -3.73 -14.95 -6.72
N THR A 193 -2.93 -14.66 -5.70
CA THR A 193 -1.65 -15.35 -5.43
C THR A 193 -1.77 -16.45 -4.37
N LEU A 194 -2.75 -16.41 -3.48
CA LEU A 194 -3.07 -17.46 -2.49
C LEU A 194 -3.97 -18.55 -3.09
N SER A 195 -3.61 -19.04 -4.27
CA SER A 195 -4.45 -19.96 -5.02
C SER A 195 -4.62 -21.30 -4.29
N ARG A 196 -3.60 -21.75 -3.55
CA ARG A 196 -3.64 -23.01 -2.78
C ARG A 196 -4.40 -22.85 -1.46
N ALA A 197 -4.20 -21.73 -0.76
CA ALA A 197 -5.01 -21.42 0.42
C ALA A 197 -6.51 -21.34 0.07
N LEU A 198 -6.88 -20.65 -1.00
CA LEU A 198 -8.26 -20.61 -1.49
C LEU A 198 -8.77 -21.99 -1.91
N ALA A 199 -7.95 -22.81 -2.56
CA ALA A 199 -8.32 -24.19 -2.87
C ALA A 199 -8.62 -24.99 -1.59
N GLY A 200 -7.83 -24.81 -0.52
CA GLY A 200 -8.11 -25.39 0.79
C GLY A 200 -9.44 -24.92 1.37
N VAL A 201 -9.71 -23.61 1.35
CA VAL A 201 -11.00 -23.04 1.79
C VAL A 201 -12.17 -23.67 1.03
N PHE A 202 -12.11 -23.69 -0.30
CA PHE A 202 -13.18 -24.22 -1.14
C PHE A 202 -13.33 -25.74 -0.99
N ALA A 203 -12.24 -26.49 -0.87
CA ALA A 203 -12.30 -27.94 -0.67
C ALA A 203 -12.96 -28.30 0.67
N THR A 204 -12.54 -27.65 1.75
CA THR A 204 -13.13 -27.85 3.08
C THR A 204 -14.60 -27.40 3.11
N ALA A 205 -14.93 -26.28 2.46
CA ALA A 205 -16.29 -25.80 2.35
C ALA A 205 -17.19 -26.75 1.54
N ALA A 206 -16.73 -27.22 0.38
CA ALA A 206 -17.46 -28.16 -0.46
C ALA A 206 -17.70 -29.50 0.27
N PHE A 207 -16.68 -30.01 0.96
CA PHE A 207 -16.80 -31.19 1.81
C PHE A 207 -17.83 -30.97 2.92
N GLY A 208 -17.77 -29.82 3.61
CA GLY A 208 -18.74 -29.47 4.64
C GLY A 208 -20.17 -29.37 4.13
N LEU A 209 -20.37 -28.86 2.92
CA LEU A 209 -21.71 -28.68 2.36
C LEU A 209 -22.38 -30.00 1.97
N ILE A 210 -21.61 -31.01 1.55
CA ILE A 210 -22.15 -32.31 1.11
C ILE A 210 -22.30 -33.28 2.28
N ASN A 211 -21.59 -33.05 3.38
CA ASN A 211 -21.56 -33.95 4.52
C ASN A 211 -22.76 -33.75 5.46
N SER A 212 -23.58 -34.80 5.63
CA SER A 212 -24.75 -34.77 6.51
C SER A 212 -24.41 -34.51 7.97
N SER A 213 -23.21 -34.85 8.44
CA SER A 213 -22.77 -34.53 9.80
C SER A 213 -22.67 -33.02 10.01
N ALA A 214 -22.22 -32.26 8.99
CA ALA A 214 -22.17 -30.80 9.07
C ALA A 214 -23.58 -30.20 9.15
N TRP A 215 -24.54 -30.80 8.44
CA TRP A 215 -25.95 -30.40 8.48
C TRP A 215 -26.51 -30.52 9.89
N THR A 216 -26.36 -31.70 10.51
CA THR A 216 -26.80 -31.97 11.88
C THR A 216 -26.13 -31.08 12.91
N ILE A 217 -24.81 -30.86 12.79
CA ILE A 217 -24.07 -29.98 13.71
C ILE A 217 -24.58 -28.54 13.57
N SER A 218 -24.77 -28.06 12.34
CA SER A 218 -25.20 -26.68 12.09
C SER A 218 -26.62 -26.39 12.60
N SER A 219 -27.56 -27.34 12.46
CA SER A 219 -28.94 -27.17 12.95
C SER A 219 -29.03 -27.19 14.47
N GLY A 220 -28.06 -27.79 15.16
CA GLY A 220 -27.97 -27.79 16.63
C GLY A 220 -27.27 -26.58 17.22
N MET A 221 -26.71 -25.69 16.41
CA MET A 221 -25.99 -24.50 16.89
C MET A 221 -26.93 -23.29 16.99
N ASP A 222 -26.91 -22.64 18.15
CA ASP A 222 -27.50 -21.32 18.30
C ASP A 222 -26.60 -20.22 17.71
N ALA A 223 -27.15 -19.02 17.55
CA ALA A 223 -26.43 -17.89 16.99
C ALA A 223 -25.15 -17.55 17.76
N GLY A 224 -25.12 -17.73 19.09
CA GLY A 224 -23.95 -17.47 19.91
C GLY A 224 -22.78 -18.40 19.55
N ARG A 225 -23.05 -19.69 19.36
CA ARG A 225 -22.03 -20.66 18.91
C ARG A 225 -21.52 -20.34 17.51
N LEU A 226 -22.39 -19.97 16.58
CA LEU A 226 -21.99 -19.59 15.21
C LEU A 226 -21.09 -18.34 15.21
N ILE A 227 -21.44 -17.32 16.00
CA ILE A 227 -20.59 -16.13 16.19
C ILE A 227 -19.24 -16.55 16.77
N GLY A 228 -19.22 -17.40 17.81
CA GLY A 228 -18.00 -17.92 18.40
C GLY A 228 -17.11 -18.65 17.40
N CYS A 229 -17.67 -19.54 16.58
CA CYS A 229 -16.94 -20.23 15.51
C CYS A 229 -16.38 -19.26 14.47
N SER A 230 -17.12 -18.20 14.15
CA SER A 230 -16.69 -17.18 13.18
C SER A 230 -15.51 -16.40 13.70
N VAL A 231 -15.63 -15.86 14.92
CA VAL A 231 -14.55 -15.12 15.57
C VAL A 231 -13.31 -16.00 15.72
N ALA A 232 -13.47 -17.26 16.13
CA ALA A 232 -12.38 -18.21 16.23
C ALA A 232 -11.71 -18.46 14.87
N SER A 233 -12.49 -18.67 13.79
CA SER A 233 -11.97 -18.92 12.45
C SER A 233 -11.25 -17.71 11.85
N LEU A 234 -11.82 -16.50 12.02
CA LEU A 234 -11.21 -15.24 11.57
C LEU A 234 -9.90 -14.98 12.31
N THR A 235 -9.89 -15.19 13.63
CA THR A 235 -8.69 -15.03 14.47
C THR A 235 -7.62 -16.05 14.08
N ALA A 236 -8.00 -17.33 13.91
CA ALA A 236 -7.07 -18.38 13.54
C ALA A 236 -6.43 -18.12 12.17
N LEU A 237 -7.21 -17.77 11.14
CA LEU A 237 -6.65 -17.50 9.82
C LEU A 237 -5.84 -16.20 9.79
N THR A 238 -6.27 -15.16 10.49
CA THR A 238 -5.51 -13.92 10.61
C THR A 238 -4.17 -14.17 11.30
N ALA A 239 -4.17 -14.89 12.43
CA ALA A 239 -2.96 -15.28 13.14
C ALA A 239 -2.07 -16.17 12.27
N TRP A 240 -2.64 -17.13 11.55
CA TRP A 240 -1.92 -17.99 10.60
C TRP A 240 -1.18 -17.14 9.57
N ILE A 241 -1.87 -16.28 8.84
CA ILE A 241 -1.26 -15.43 7.80
C ILE A 241 -0.14 -14.57 8.40
N ILE A 242 -0.35 -14.00 9.58
CA ILE A 242 0.64 -13.14 10.24
C ILE A 242 1.90 -13.92 10.63
N ILE A 243 1.74 -15.10 11.26
CA ILE A 243 2.85 -15.94 11.76
C ILE A 243 3.60 -16.57 10.61
N ASP A 244 2.88 -17.24 9.70
CA ASP A 244 3.41 -18.06 8.61
C ASP A 244 4.22 -17.23 7.62
N HIS A 245 3.87 -15.94 7.43
CA HIS A 245 4.51 -15.09 6.43
C HIS A 245 5.55 -14.11 6.98
N ASP A 246 5.92 -14.21 8.27
CA ASP A 246 6.75 -13.25 9.01
C ASP A 246 6.33 -11.79 8.79
N LEU A 247 5.02 -11.51 8.77
CA LEU A 247 4.52 -10.14 8.61
C LEU A 247 4.68 -9.30 9.89
N TRP A 248 5.21 -9.91 10.96
CA TRP A 248 5.46 -9.25 12.23
C TRP A 248 6.84 -8.61 12.26
N GLU A 249 6.88 -7.29 12.09
CA GLU A 249 8.13 -6.54 12.11
C GLU A 249 8.62 -6.37 13.55
N ARG A 250 9.85 -6.86 13.83
CA ARG A 250 10.46 -6.78 15.16
C ARG A 250 11.33 -5.51 15.27
N PRO A 251 11.15 -4.69 16.32
CA PRO A 251 11.88 -3.43 16.46
C PRO A 251 13.38 -3.66 16.65
N HIS A 252 14.20 -2.99 15.85
CA HIS A 252 15.66 -3.09 15.94
C HIS A 252 16.26 -2.09 16.95
N ASP A 253 15.51 -1.08 17.42
CA ASP A 253 16.03 -0.05 18.34
C ASP A 253 15.00 0.57 19.34
N SER A 254 15.46 1.21 20.41
CA SER A 254 14.62 1.72 21.53
C SER A 254 13.67 2.86 21.16
N LEU A 255 14.05 3.71 20.20
CA LEU A 255 13.18 4.74 19.61
C LEU A 255 12.10 4.16 18.69
N SER A 256 12.23 2.90 18.25
CA SER A 256 11.34 2.24 17.26
C SER A 256 10.11 1.53 17.84
N ARG A 257 9.95 1.48 19.18
CA ARG A 257 8.88 0.69 19.83
C ARG A 257 7.45 1.19 19.60
N PRO A 258 7.15 2.51 19.63
CA PRO A 258 5.83 3.01 19.23
C PRO A 258 5.58 2.82 17.73
N PHE A 259 6.64 2.87 16.92
CA PHE A 259 6.60 2.81 15.46
C PHE A 259 6.26 1.41 14.93
N SER A 260 6.87 0.35 15.47
CA SER A 260 6.50 -1.03 15.10
C SER A 260 5.07 -1.38 15.51
N ARG A 261 4.53 -0.79 16.59
CA ARG A 261 3.13 -1.03 17.01
C ARG A 261 2.13 -0.47 16.00
N LEU A 262 2.38 0.71 15.42
CA LEU A 262 1.49 1.30 14.43
C LEU A 262 1.47 0.47 13.14
N TYR A 263 2.64 0.07 12.63
CA TYR A 263 2.74 -0.79 11.44
C TYR A 263 2.07 -2.14 11.66
N ASN A 264 2.34 -2.81 12.79
CA ASN A 264 1.69 -4.08 13.11
C ASN A 264 0.17 -3.92 13.28
N THR A 265 -0.31 -2.78 13.79
CA THR A 265 -1.75 -2.47 13.86
C THR A 265 -2.36 -2.33 12.47
N VAL A 266 -1.70 -1.58 11.57
CA VAL A 266 -2.17 -1.38 10.20
C VAL A 266 -2.18 -2.70 9.42
N THR A 267 -1.12 -3.50 9.53
CA THR A 267 -1.03 -4.83 8.94
C THR A 267 -2.15 -5.73 9.47
N CYS A 268 -2.36 -5.75 10.78
CA CYS A 268 -3.42 -6.54 11.41
C CYS A 268 -4.82 -6.09 10.92
N VAL A 269 -5.10 -4.79 10.89
CA VAL A 269 -6.37 -4.25 10.41
C VAL A 269 -6.61 -4.59 8.94
N THR A 270 -5.58 -4.49 8.10
CA THR A 270 -5.68 -4.75 6.66
C THR A 270 -5.93 -6.23 6.38
N ILE A 271 -5.18 -7.12 7.02
CA ILE A 271 -5.36 -8.57 6.90
C ILE A 271 -6.75 -8.96 7.42
N THR A 272 -7.15 -8.44 8.59
CA THR A 272 -8.47 -8.72 9.15
C THR A 272 -9.59 -8.29 8.19
N PHE A 273 -9.47 -7.11 7.58
CA PHE A 273 -10.46 -6.64 6.59
C PHE A 273 -10.49 -7.55 5.34
N GLY A 274 -9.33 -7.97 4.85
CA GLY A 274 -9.23 -8.91 3.73
C GLY A 274 -9.86 -10.27 4.06
N VAL A 275 -9.52 -10.84 5.22
CA VAL A 275 -10.06 -12.11 5.73
C VAL A 275 -11.58 -12.03 5.97
N LEU A 276 -12.06 -10.91 6.52
CA LEU A 276 -13.50 -10.67 6.70
C LEU A 276 -14.23 -10.57 5.35
N SER A 277 -13.66 -9.86 4.38
CA SER A 277 -14.22 -9.78 3.03
C SER A 277 -14.31 -11.17 2.38
N LEU A 278 -13.28 -11.99 2.51
CA LEU A 278 -13.28 -13.37 2.03
C LEU A 278 -14.38 -14.19 2.71
N TYR A 279 -14.49 -14.09 4.03
CA TYR A 279 -15.52 -14.77 4.82
C TYR A 279 -16.93 -14.44 4.33
N VAL A 280 -17.23 -13.15 4.13
CA VAL A 280 -18.55 -12.69 3.66
C VAL A 280 -18.85 -13.22 2.27
N VAL A 281 -17.90 -13.15 1.34
CA VAL A 281 -18.08 -13.68 -0.03
C VAL A 281 -18.30 -15.19 -0.01
N LEU A 282 -17.52 -15.93 0.79
CA LEU A 282 -17.66 -17.38 0.95
C LEU A 282 -19.03 -17.73 1.53
N PHE A 283 -19.46 -17.03 2.57
CA PHE A 283 -20.78 -17.22 3.19
C PHE A 283 -21.92 -17.01 2.21
N LEU A 284 -21.92 -15.90 1.47
CA LEU A 284 -22.96 -15.60 0.48
C LEU A 284 -22.99 -16.64 -0.64
N THR A 285 -21.81 -17.09 -1.08
CA THR A 285 -21.68 -18.13 -2.10
C THR A 285 -22.25 -19.45 -1.59
N LEU A 286 -21.84 -19.91 -0.41
CA LEU A 286 -22.33 -21.16 0.18
C LEU A 286 -23.81 -21.10 0.51
N PHE A 287 -24.32 -19.95 0.94
CA PHE A 287 -25.76 -19.76 1.14
C PHE A 287 -26.53 -19.88 -0.17
N GLY A 288 -26.06 -19.26 -1.26
CA GLY A 288 -26.68 -19.41 -2.57
C GLY A 288 -26.60 -20.85 -3.10
N VAL A 289 -25.44 -21.49 -2.98
CA VAL A 289 -25.22 -22.88 -3.43
C VAL A 289 -26.03 -23.87 -2.60
N SER A 290 -26.16 -23.65 -1.29
CA SER A 290 -26.96 -24.52 -0.42
C SER A 290 -28.44 -24.47 -0.80
N GLN A 291 -28.98 -23.29 -1.09
CA GLN A 291 -30.34 -23.11 -1.60
C GLN A 291 -30.56 -23.79 -2.95
N LEU A 292 -29.56 -23.74 -3.83
CA LEU A 292 -29.66 -24.31 -5.18
C LEU A 292 -29.53 -25.85 -5.18
N THR A 293 -28.67 -26.41 -4.35
CA THR A 293 -28.29 -27.83 -4.41
C THR A 293 -29.00 -28.70 -3.38
N LEU A 294 -29.29 -28.19 -2.18
CA LEU A 294 -29.89 -29.00 -1.11
C LEU A 294 -31.41 -28.98 -1.21
N VAL A 295 -31.96 -30.10 -1.66
CA VAL A 295 -33.40 -30.33 -1.73
C VAL A 295 -34.01 -30.27 -0.31
N PRO A 296 -35.05 -29.45 -0.07
CA PRO A 296 -35.64 -29.27 1.27
C PRO A 296 -36.09 -30.57 1.94
N SER A 297 -36.55 -31.56 1.15
CA SER A 297 -36.99 -32.85 1.67
C SER A 297 -35.84 -33.73 2.15
N ALA A 298 -34.66 -33.66 1.51
CA ALA A 298 -33.47 -34.39 1.92
C ALA A 298 -32.84 -33.74 3.16
N PHE A 299 -32.68 -32.42 3.13
CA PHE A 299 -32.11 -31.67 4.25
C PHE A 299 -33.00 -31.76 5.50
N GLY A 300 -34.32 -31.61 5.34
CA GLY A 300 -35.31 -31.74 6.42
C GLY A 300 -35.31 -33.11 7.10
N LYS A 301 -35.08 -34.19 6.33
CA LYS A 301 -34.96 -35.55 6.88
C LYS A 301 -33.74 -35.71 7.79
N VAL A 302 -32.64 -35.03 7.49
CA VAL A 302 -31.40 -35.11 8.28
C VAL A 302 -31.51 -34.28 9.55
N ILE A 303 -32.05 -33.06 9.46
CA ILE A 303 -32.17 -32.15 10.62
C ILE A 303 -33.38 -32.46 11.52
N GLY A 304 -34.35 -33.25 11.03
CA GLY A 304 -35.50 -33.72 11.81
C GLY A 304 -36.65 -32.72 11.94
N HIS A 305 -36.63 -31.62 11.18
CA HIS A 305 -37.71 -30.63 11.16
C HIS A 305 -37.91 -30.03 9.76
N LYS A 306 -38.99 -29.24 9.59
CA LYS A 306 -39.25 -28.53 8.35
C LYS A 306 -38.16 -27.48 8.12
N VAL A 307 -37.55 -27.50 6.94
CA VAL A 307 -36.45 -26.61 6.57
C VAL A 307 -36.96 -25.17 6.43
N THR A 308 -36.18 -24.24 6.99
CA THR A 308 -36.36 -22.80 6.91
C THR A 308 -35.13 -22.15 6.28
N VAL A 309 -35.24 -20.88 5.88
CA VAL A 309 -34.11 -20.10 5.35
C VAL A 309 -32.97 -19.99 6.38
N HIS A 310 -33.31 -19.99 7.68
CA HIS A 310 -32.33 -19.94 8.75
C HIS A 310 -31.45 -21.19 8.81
N ASP A 311 -31.95 -22.35 8.42
CA ASP A 311 -31.17 -23.59 8.44
C ASP A 311 -30.10 -23.59 7.34
N TYR A 312 -30.45 -23.08 6.16
CA TYR A 312 -29.49 -22.86 5.08
C TYR A 312 -28.45 -21.80 5.45
N ALA A 313 -28.88 -20.73 6.13
CA ALA A 313 -27.98 -19.70 6.62
C ALA A 313 -27.04 -20.25 7.70
N GLY A 314 -27.55 -21.00 8.67
CA GLY A 314 -26.78 -21.65 9.72
C GLY A 314 -25.76 -22.64 9.17
N LEU A 315 -26.16 -23.45 8.18
CA LEU A 315 -25.24 -24.35 7.48
C LEU A 315 -24.16 -23.59 6.73
N ALA A 316 -24.51 -22.59 5.92
CA ALA A 316 -23.55 -21.78 5.19
C ALA A 316 -22.59 -21.06 6.14
N TRP A 317 -23.08 -20.56 7.27
CA TRP A 317 -22.31 -19.92 8.32
C TRP A 317 -21.29 -20.90 8.92
N PHE A 318 -21.76 -22.06 9.38
CA PHE A 318 -20.90 -23.09 9.97
C PHE A 318 -19.82 -23.57 8.99
N VAL A 319 -20.21 -23.88 7.75
CA VAL A 319 -19.30 -24.38 6.71
C VAL A 319 -18.30 -23.30 6.28
N SER A 320 -18.68 -22.02 6.26
CA SER A 320 -17.74 -20.91 6.02
C SER A 320 -16.65 -20.86 7.08
N SER A 321 -17.03 -20.93 8.37
CA SER A 321 -16.07 -20.96 9.48
C SER A 321 -15.12 -22.15 9.40
N MET A 322 -15.62 -23.33 9.02
CA MET A 322 -14.79 -24.51 8.79
C MET A 322 -13.86 -24.34 7.57
N GLY A 323 -14.37 -23.76 6.49
CA GLY A 323 -13.62 -23.44 5.29
C GLY A 323 -12.42 -22.54 5.56
N MET A 324 -12.58 -21.47 6.35
CA MET A 324 -11.47 -20.58 6.70
C MET A 324 -10.33 -21.32 7.42
N VAL A 325 -10.66 -22.28 8.29
CA VAL A 325 -9.66 -23.12 8.97
C VAL A 325 -8.95 -24.04 7.97
N GLY A 326 -9.70 -24.63 7.02
CA GLY A 326 -9.11 -25.40 5.92
C GLY A 326 -8.17 -24.58 5.03
N GLY A 327 -8.47 -23.29 4.84
CA GLY A 327 -7.61 -22.35 4.13
C GLY A 327 -6.23 -22.18 4.76
N ALA A 328 -6.16 -22.12 6.09
CA ALA A 328 -4.90 -22.03 6.83
C ALA A 328 -3.99 -23.24 6.56
N PHE A 329 -4.58 -24.45 6.53
CA PHE A 329 -3.84 -25.66 6.16
C PHE A 329 -3.42 -25.68 4.67
N GLY A 330 -4.27 -25.14 3.78
CA GLY A 330 -3.96 -25.00 2.36
C GLY A 330 -2.82 -24.01 2.07
N SER A 331 -2.69 -22.95 2.88
CA SER A 331 -1.58 -21.98 2.77
C SER A 331 -0.24 -22.52 3.22
N GLY A 332 -0.18 -23.51 4.12
CA GLY A 332 1.08 -24.16 4.51
C GLY A 332 1.77 -24.96 3.39
N LEU A 333 1.12 -25.10 2.23
CA LEU A 333 1.68 -25.67 1.01
C LEU A 333 2.00 -24.59 -0.04
N GLU A 334 1.83 -23.32 0.28
CA GLU A 334 2.21 -22.20 -0.57
C GLU A 334 3.71 -21.93 -0.40
N ASP A 335 4.43 -21.64 -1.49
CA ASP A 335 5.84 -21.29 -1.40
C ASP A 335 5.97 -19.90 -0.74
N ASP A 336 6.77 -19.78 0.33
CA ASP A 336 6.99 -18.53 1.10
C ASP A 336 7.24 -17.31 0.21
N GLY A 337 7.85 -17.52 -0.96
CA GLY A 337 8.09 -16.48 -1.95
C GLY A 337 6.81 -15.91 -2.55
N THR A 338 5.78 -16.71 -2.82
CA THR A 338 4.59 -16.33 -3.60
C THR A 338 3.66 -15.39 -2.84
N VAL A 339 3.44 -15.64 -1.56
CA VAL A 339 2.58 -14.80 -0.72
C VAL A 339 3.34 -13.56 -0.24
N ARG A 340 4.62 -13.70 0.10
CA ARG A 340 5.50 -12.57 0.43
C ARG A 340 5.64 -11.61 -0.76
N ASN A 341 5.63 -12.11 -2.00
CA ASN A 341 5.61 -11.32 -3.24
C ASN A 341 4.29 -10.55 -3.46
N ALA A 342 3.20 -10.98 -2.83
CA ALA A 342 1.87 -10.39 -2.95
C ALA A 342 1.54 -9.41 -1.82
N ALA A 343 2.13 -9.63 -0.64
CA ALA A 343 2.02 -8.77 0.54
C ALA A 343 3.05 -7.63 0.57
N TYR A 344 4.03 -7.63 -0.35
CA TYR A 344 5.03 -6.58 -0.46
C TYR A 344 5.11 -5.99 -1.88
N GLY A 345 5.28 -4.67 -1.94
CA GLY A 345 5.45 -3.93 -3.19
C GLY A 345 6.70 -4.34 -3.98
N GLU A 346 6.75 -3.97 -5.26
CA GLU A 346 7.84 -4.28 -6.20
C GLU A 346 9.24 -3.84 -5.72
N ARG A 347 9.28 -2.86 -4.83
CA ARG A 347 10.49 -2.25 -4.27
C ARG A 347 11.10 -3.10 -3.16
N GLN A 348 10.27 -3.65 -2.28
CA GLN A 348 10.73 -4.56 -1.24
C GLN A 348 11.26 -5.85 -1.87
N ARG A 349 10.67 -6.29 -2.99
CA ARG A 349 11.22 -7.41 -3.81
C ARG A 349 12.66 -7.14 -4.24
N GLN A 350 12.94 -5.94 -4.75
CA GLN A 350 14.30 -5.57 -5.19
C GLN A 350 15.29 -5.40 -4.03
N ARG A 351 14.85 -4.85 -2.89
CA ARG A 351 15.68 -4.77 -1.66
C ARG A 351 16.06 -6.17 -1.14
N TRP A 352 15.09 -7.07 -1.05
CA TRP A 352 15.33 -8.46 -0.63
C TRP A 352 16.20 -9.22 -1.60
N GLN A 353 16.04 -9.02 -2.91
CA GLN A 353 16.93 -9.61 -3.91
C GLN A 353 18.37 -9.12 -3.74
N LYS A 354 18.58 -7.81 -3.53
CA LYS A 354 19.91 -7.26 -3.23
C LYS A 354 20.50 -7.81 -1.94
N LEU A 355 19.76 -7.80 -0.84
CA LEU A 355 20.20 -8.35 0.45
C LEU A 355 20.54 -9.84 0.35
N ARG A 356 19.74 -10.62 -0.39
CA ARG A 356 20.00 -12.04 -0.63
C ARG A 356 21.22 -12.27 -1.49
N GLN A 357 21.48 -11.39 -2.45
CA GLN A 357 22.67 -11.43 -3.30
C GLN A 357 23.93 -11.02 -2.53
N GLU A 358 23.85 -9.99 -1.70
CA GLU A 358 24.91 -9.59 -0.77
C GLU A 358 25.22 -10.68 0.24
N LYS A 359 24.19 -11.33 0.79
CA LYS A 359 24.35 -12.47 1.71
C LYS A 359 25.02 -13.66 1.01
N LYS A 360 24.60 -14.02 -0.20
CA LYS A 360 25.25 -15.06 -1.01
C LYS A 360 26.70 -14.74 -1.34
N VAL A 361 27.00 -13.48 -1.66
CA VAL A 361 28.37 -13.02 -1.93
C VAL A 361 29.22 -13.09 -0.66
N ARG A 362 28.64 -12.79 0.50
CA ARG A 362 29.33 -12.87 1.80
C ARG A 362 29.54 -14.31 2.24
N GLU A 363 28.54 -15.18 2.11
CA GLU A 363 28.65 -16.62 2.39
C GLU A 363 29.66 -17.30 1.42
N ALA A 364 29.71 -16.89 0.15
CA ALA A 364 30.72 -17.37 -0.79
C ALA A 364 32.15 -16.93 -0.40
N LYS A 365 32.31 -15.71 0.13
CA LYS A 365 33.60 -15.22 0.64
C LYS A 365 34.02 -15.88 1.95
N GLU A 366 33.06 -16.21 2.83
CA GLU A 366 33.31 -16.91 4.10
C GLU A 366 33.56 -18.42 3.90
N GLY A 367 33.10 -19.01 2.79
CA GLY A 367 33.36 -20.41 2.44
C GLY A 367 34.63 -20.68 1.62
N GLU A 368 35.31 -19.63 1.16
CA GLU A 368 36.61 -19.70 0.45
C GLU A 368 37.82 -19.37 1.35
N SER A 369 37.60 -18.99 2.62
CA SER A 369 38.64 -18.89 3.67
C SER A 369 38.59 -20.09 4.59
#